data_AF-A0AAW3TME5-F1
#
_entry.id   AF-A0AAW3TME5-F1
#
_cell.length_a   1.000
_cell.length_b   1.000
_cell.length_c   1.000
_cell.angle_alpha   90.00
_cell.angle_beta   90.00
_cell.angle_gamma   90.00
#
_symmetry.space_group_name_H-M   'P 1'
#
loop_
_entity.id
_entity.type
_entity.pdbx_description
1 polymer ?
#
loop_
_entity_poly.entity_id
_entity_poly.type
_entity_poly.pdbx_seq_one_letter_code
_entity_poly.pdbx_strand_id
1 'polypeptide(L)'
;MCLQLPPVPGSVALPGFASVAAERDAWRVRTRQRQQALSPVLTAVPRIRGPVSAETFLDLFYAPGIPVVIEGLAAKWPAVRQWTTKKLARKVGSAEITYQGGRNSAPDFEIAKTRHTRTMPFDAYIDMVTSADTGNDAYITAYNNVANTVALQPLMGDFGPVPFLDERIGSIWIGPKGTFTPLHHDLNNNLLVQLMGTKRLFLLPPDETSKLANNDFVFSDVHDIMSDDKVAQYPEVLSARCYHVDIHPGDALFMPVGWWHQVEALSFSAMLTYHNFIWPNDAFRDFPPNR
;
A
#
# COMPACT_ATOMS: atom_id res chain seq x y z
N MET A 1 -48.87 5.31 -6.17
CA MET A 1 -49.09 6.76 -6.38
C MET A 1 -48.05 7.49 -5.54
N CYS A 2 -46.92 7.87 -6.14
CA CYS A 2 -45.81 8.53 -5.44
C CYS A 2 -45.97 10.04 -5.66
N LEU A 3 -46.22 10.80 -4.60
CA LEU A 3 -46.38 12.25 -4.68
C LEU A 3 -45.01 12.91 -4.84
N GLN A 4 -44.73 13.48 -6.02
CA GLN A 4 -43.59 14.38 -6.22
C GLN A 4 -43.94 15.77 -5.68
N LEU A 5 -43.07 16.31 -4.82
CA LEU A 5 -43.11 17.70 -4.40
C LEU A 5 -42.26 18.58 -5.34
N PRO A 6 -42.65 19.85 -5.59
CA PRO A 6 -41.98 20.72 -6.53
C PRO A 6 -40.62 21.22 -6.01
N PRO A 7 -39.70 21.64 -6.89
CA PRO A 7 -38.36 22.08 -6.50
C PRO A 7 -38.41 23.45 -5.80
N VAL A 8 -37.65 23.60 -4.71
CA VAL A 8 -37.45 24.88 -4.01
C VAL A 8 -36.32 25.66 -4.71
N PRO A 9 -36.49 26.96 -5.02
CA PRO A 9 -35.43 27.76 -5.63
C PRO A 9 -34.36 28.17 -4.60
N GLY A 10 -33.09 27.95 -4.97
CA GLY A 10 -31.92 28.72 -4.53
C GLY A 10 -31.54 28.64 -3.05
N SER A 11 -30.79 27.60 -2.66
CA SER A 11 -30.01 27.67 -1.42
C SER A 11 -28.62 28.25 -1.70
N VAL A 12 -28.37 29.43 -1.16
CA VAL A 12 -27.02 29.95 -0.95
C VAL A 12 -26.35 29.05 0.10
N ALA A 13 -25.23 28.42 -0.24
CA ALA A 13 -24.50 27.57 0.69
C ALA A 13 -23.86 28.43 1.79
N LEU A 14 -24.41 28.36 3.00
CA LEU A 14 -23.77 28.85 4.22
C LEU A 14 -22.68 27.85 4.67
N PRO A 15 -21.60 28.28 5.35
CA PRO A 15 -20.56 27.38 5.81
C PRO A 15 -21.09 26.40 6.86
N GLY A 16 -21.32 25.16 6.42
CA GLY A 16 -20.73 23.97 7.03
C GLY A 16 -21.38 23.31 8.24
N PHE A 17 -22.72 23.28 8.39
CA PHE A 17 -23.31 22.26 9.27
C PHE A 17 -23.18 20.89 8.59
N ALA A 18 -22.51 19.94 9.24
CA ALA A 18 -22.54 18.54 8.81
C ALA A 18 -24.01 18.11 8.70
N SER A 19 -24.36 17.40 7.64
CA SER A 19 -25.73 16.89 7.53
C SER A 19 -26.00 15.93 8.71
N VAL A 20 -27.25 15.87 9.17
CA VAL A 20 -27.68 14.89 10.18
C VAL A 20 -27.28 13.45 9.77
N ALA A 21 -27.23 13.16 8.47
CA ALA A 21 -26.75 11.87 7.97
C ALA A 21 -25.25 11.66 8.26
N ALA A 22 -24.40 12.63 7.96
CA ALA A 22 -22.96 12.56 8.24
C ALA A 22 -22.67 12.41 9.75
N GLU A 23 -23.41 13.11 10.60
CA GLU A 23 -23.28 12.96 12.06
C GLU A 23 -23.65 11.56 12.54
N ARG A 24 -24.71 10.97 11.97
CA ARG A 24 -25.14 9.60 12.27
C ARG A 24 -24.12 8.57 11.81
N ASP A 25 -23.50 8.75 10.66
CA ASP A 25 -22.44 7.86 10.17
C ASP A 25 -21.19 7.95 11.02
N ALA A 26 -20.78 9.17 11.41
CA ALA A 26 -19.69 9.38 12.35
C ALA A 26 -19.97 8.72 13.72
N TRP A 27 -21.22 8.75 14.20
CA TRP A 27 -21.61 8.04 15.43
C TRP A 27 -21.49 6.51 15.29
N ARG A 28 -21.90 5.93 14.15
CA ARG A 28 -21.76 4.49 13.89
C ARG A 28 -20.31 4.06 13.85
N VAL A 29 -19.45 4.83 13.19
CA VAL A 29 -18.00 4.62 13.13
C VAL A 29 -17.42 4.60 14.55
N ARG A 30 -17.62 5.67 15.33
CA ARG A 30 -17.10 5.75 16.71
C ARG A 30 -17.62 4.62 17.61
N THR A 31 -18.87 4.20 17.43
CA THR A 31 -19.45 3.09 18.20
C THR A 31 -18.77 1.77 17.86
N ARG A 32 -18.55 1.48 16.58
CA ARG A 32 -17.82 0.28 16.13
C ARG A 32 -16.37 0.29 16.64
N GLN A 33 -15.70 1.43 16.57
CA GLN A 33 -14.34 1.59 17.10
C GLN A 33 -14.25 1.22 18.57
N ARG A 34 -15.19 1.73 19.39
CA ARG A 34 -15.28 1.41 20.82
C ARG A 34 -15.52 -0.08 21.07
N GLN A 35 -16.38 -0.71 20.29
CA GLN A 35 -16.63 -2.16 20.40
C GLN A 35 -15.40 -2.99 20.05
N GLN A 36 -14.72 -2.66 18.94
CA GLN A 36 -13.50 -3.36 18.52
C GLN A 36 -12.36 -3.20 19.53
N ALA A 37 -12.25 -2.03 20.18
CA ALA A 37 -11.26 -1.79 21.24
C ALA A 37 -11.45 -2.67 22.49
N LEU A 38 -12.61 -3.34 22.65
CA LEU A 38 -12.83 -4.30 23.74
C LEU A 38 -12.13 -5.64 23.49
N SER A 39 -11.76 -5.96 22.24
CA SER A 39 -11.15 -7.23 21.88
C SER A 39 -9.63 -7.13 21.82
N PRO A 40 -8.89 -7.82 22.70
CA PRO A 40 -7.43 -7.88 22.61
C PRO A 40 -6.98 -8.63 21.35
N VAL A 41 -7.82 -9.48 20.74
CA VAL A 41 -7.50 -10.18 19.49
C VAL A 41 -7.40 -9.21 18.31
N LEU A 42 -8.12 -8.09 18.36
CA LEU A 42 -8.10 -7.04 17.32
C LEU A 42 -6.97 -6.03 17.55
N THR A 43 -5.95 -6.36 18.35
CA THR A 43 -4.76 -5.49 18.58
C THR A 43 -3.61 -5.78 17.62
N ALA A 44 -3.73 -6.82 16.79
CA ALA A 44 -2.74 -7.17 15.77
C ALA A 44 -3.42 -7.61 14.48
N VAL A 45 -2.68 -7.52 13.37
CA VAL A 45 -3.10 -8.09 12.09
C VAL A 45 -3.00 -9.62 12.18
N PRO A 46 -4.08 -10.37 11.88
CA PRO A 46 -4.05 -11.83 11.86
C PRO A 46 -2.90 -12.38 11.02
N ARG A 47 -2.26 -13.44 11.51
CA ARG A 47 -1.24 -14.20 10.77
C ARG A 47 -1.71 -15.64 10.61
N ILE A 48 -1.73 -16.12 9.38
CA ILE A 48 -2.04 -17.52 9.04
C ILE A 48 -0.89 -18.13 8.24
N ARG A 49 -0.75 -19.45 8.25
CA ARG A 49 0.24 -20.15 7.43
C ARG A 49 -0.39 -20.61 6.12
N GLY A 50 0.32 -20.38 5.00
CA GLY A 50 -0.09 -20.90 3.70
C GLY A 50 0.06 -22.43 3.57
N PRO A 51 -0.57 -23.04 2.55
CA PRO A 51 -1.43 -22.41 1.55
C PRO A 51 -2.83 -22.09 2.09
N VAL A 52 -3.49 -21.09 1.50
CA VAL A 52 -4.90 -20.73 1.77
C VAL A 52 -5.72 -20.90 0.48
N SER A 53 -6.92 -21.47 0.58
CA SER A 53 -7.81 -21.62 -0.59
C SER A 53 -8.45 -20.29 -0.96
N ALA A 54 -8.93 -20.15 -2.20
CA ALA A 54 -9.62 -18.94 -2.63
C ALA A 54 -10.90 -18.71 -1.82
N GLU A 55 -11.66 -19.77 -1.51
CA GLU A 55 -12.89 -19.71 -0.73
C GLU A 55 -12.62 -19.24 0.71
N THR A 56 -11.62 -19.82 1.37
CA THR A 56 -11.23 -19.42 2.73
C THR A 56 -10.75 -17.98 2.74
N PHE A 57 -9.96 -17.58 1.73
CA PHE A 57 -9.48 -16.22 1.63
C PHE A 57 -10.61 -15.21 1.39
N LEU A 58 -11.59 -15.57 0.55
CA LEU A 58 -12.77 -14.76 0.28
C LEU A 58 -13.59 -14.53 1.54
N ASP A 59 -13.98 -15.61 2.22
CA ASP A 59 -14.96 -15.58 3.31
C ASP A 59 -14.39 -14.94 4.59
N LEU A 60 -13.10 -15.12 4.84
CA LEU A 60 -12.48 -14.67 6.09
C LEU A 60 -11.77 -13.32 5.97
N PHE A 61 -11.32 -12.93 4.78
CA PHE A 61 -10.46 -11.74 4.63
C PHE A 61 -10.95 -10.78 3.53
N TYR A 62 -11.10 -11.25 2.30
CA TYR A 62 -11.42 -10.38 1.16
C TYR A 62 -12.79 -9.71 1.29
N ALA A 63 -13.86 -10.49 1.42
CA ALA A 63 -15.22 -9.95 1.52
C ALA A 63 -15.47 -9.20 2.85
N PRO A 64 -14.95 -9.65 4.01
CA PRO A 64 -15.04 -8.88 5.26
C PRO A 64 -14.18 -7.60 5.30
N GLY A 65 -13.21 -7.45 4.40
CA GLY A 65 -12.27 -6.33 4.43
C GLY A 65 -11.31 -6.37 5.63
N ILE A 66 -10.82 -7.56 5.98
CA ILE A 66 -9.90 -7.77 7.12
C ILE A 66 -8.48 -8.04 6.58
N PRO A 67 -7.46 -7.27 6.99
CA PRO A 67 -6.09 -7.51 6.58
C PRO A 67 -5.56 -8.80 7.21
N VAL A 68 -4.65 -9.46 6.51
CA VAL A 68 -4.03 -10.71 7.00
C VAL A 68 -2.63 -10.88 6.43
N VAL A 69 -1.71 -11.36 7.26
CA VAL A 69 -0.42 -11.89 6.79
C VAL A 69 -0.55 -13.39 6.55
N ILE A 70 -0.27 -13.82 5.32
CA ILE A 70 -0.20 -15.21 4.91
C ILE A 70 1.28 -15.61 4.88
N GLU A 71 1.73 -16.24 5.95
CA GLU A 71 3.10 -16.67 6.13
C GLU A 71 3.47 -17.76 5.13
N GLY A 72 4.59 -17.55 4.44
CA GLY A 72 5.14 -18.51 3.49
C GLY A 72 4.29 -18.78 2.24
N LEU A 73 3.36 -17.88 1.87
CA LEU A 73 2.59 -17.98 0.61
C LEU A 73 3.53 -18.19 -0.59
N ALA A 74 4.61 -17.43 -0.66
CA ALA A 74 5.60 -17.46 -1.73
C ALA A 74 6.89 -18.21 -1.36
N ALA A 75 6.94 -18.93 -0.22
CA ALA A 75 8.16 -19.56 0.30
C ALA A 75 8.81 -20.59 -0.67
N LYS A 76 8.04 -21.09 -1.64
CA LYS A 76 8.51 -22.03 -2.67
C LYS A 76 8.94 -21.37 -3.97
N TRP A 77 8.70 -20.08 -4.16
CA TRP A 77 8.99 -19.39 -5.41
C TRP A 77 10.50 -19.30 -5.66
N PRO A 78 10.99 -19.48 -6.90
CA PRO A 78 12.39 -19.25 -7.25
C PRO A 78 12.85 -17.85 -6.82
N ALA A 79 12.00 -16.83 -6.91
CA ALA A 79 12.32 -15.47 -6.47
C ALA A 79 12.74 -15.41 -5.00
N VAL A 80 11.98 -16.05 -4.10
CA VAL A 80 12.28 -16.06 -2.65
C VAL A 80 13.49 -16.94 -2.34
N ARG A 81 13.63 -18.09 -3.00
CA ARG A 81 14.66 -19.09 -2.68
C ARG A 81 16.03 -18.80 -3.28
N GLN A 82 16.06 -18.14 -4.43
CA GLN A 82 17.26 -18.09 -5.26
C GLN A 82 17.77 -16.68 -5.50
N TRP A 83 16.93 -15.64 -5.41
CA TRP A 83 17.39 -14.30 -5.70
C TRP A 83 18.46 -13.82 -4.71
N THR A 84 19.47 -13.20 -5.29
CA THR A 84 20.43 -12.35 -4.62
C THR A 84 20.59 -11.10 -5.48
N THR A 85 21.06 -10.00 -4.92
CA THR A 85 21.30 -8.76 -5.68
C THR A 85 22.18 -9.03 -6.91
N LYS A 86 23.27 -9.79 -6.73
CA LYS A 86 24.15 -10.24 -7.82
C LYS A 86 23.43 -11.06 -8.90
N LYS A 87 22.49 -11.93 -8.52
CA LYS A 87 21.73 -12.74 -9.49
C LYS A 87 20.70 -11.89 -10.22
N LEU A 88 20.02 -10.97 -9.54
CA LEU A 88 19.11 -10.01 -10.16
C LEU A 88 19.85 -9.17 -11.20
N ALA A 89 20.96 -8.53 -10.81
CA ALA A 89 21.78 -7.72 -11.70
C ALA A 89 22.20 -8.50 -12.96
N ARG A 90 22.68 -9.74 -12.80
CA ARG A 90 23.03 -10.59 -13.96
C ARG A 90 21.84 -11.03 -14.82
N LYS A 91 20.70 -11.31 -14.20
CA LYS A 91 19.53 -11.89 -14.88
C LYS A 91 18.84 -10.86 -15.78
N VAL A 92 18.79 -9.60 -15.36
CA VAL A 92 18.25 -8.50 -16.17
C VAL A 92 19.35 -7.82 -16.99
N GLY A 93 20.58 -7.74 -16.47
CA GLY A 93 21.72 -7.16 -17.14
C GLY A 93 21.60 -5.64 -17.29
N SER A 94 22.14 -5.11 -18.39
CA SER A 94 22.19 -3.69 -18.69
C SER A 94 20.92 -3.15 -19.36
N ALA A 95 19.80 -3.88 -19.29
CA ALA A 95 18.52 -3.39 -19.78
C ALA A 95 18.18 -2.06 -19.09
N GLU A 96 17.81 -1.04 -19.86
CA GLU A 96 17.46 0.26 -19.31
C GLU A 96 16.14 0.15 -18.53
N ILE A 97 16.16 0.65 -17.30
CA ILE A 97 14.97 0.75 -16.45
C ILE A 97 14.68 2.19 -16.09
N THR A 98 13.43 2.42 -15.71
CA THR A 98 12.94 3.65 -15.10
C THR A 98 12.78 3.45 -13.60
N TYR A 99 13.16 4.44 -12.80
CA TYR A 99 12.98 4.46 -11.36
C TYR A 99 12.66 5.88 -10.89
N GLN A 100 12.21 6.02 -9.65
CA GLN A 100 12.12 7.31 -8.98
C GLN A 100 13.47 7.64 -8.31
N GLY A 101 14.17 8.67 -8.78
CA GLY A 101 15.45 9.17 -8.27
C GLY A 101 15.35 10.59 -7.68
N GLY A 102 16.29 10.96 -6.81
CA GLY A 102 16.32 12.28 -6.17
C GLY A 102 15.13 12.53 -5.25
N ARG A 103 14.53 11.48 -4.68
CA ARG A 103 13.31 11.56 -3.86
C ARG A 103 13.49 12.40 -2.61
N ASN A 104 14.71 12.51 -2.08
CA ASN A 104 14.98 13.35 -0.91
C ASN A 104 15.01 14.86 -1.22
N SER A 105 14.94 15.25 -2.50
CA SER A 105 14.97 16.68 -2.89
C SER A 105 13.67 17.42 -2.63
N ALA A 106 12.55 16.72 -2.39
CA ALA A 106 11.26 17.33 -2.09
C ALA A 106 10.39 16.38 -1.24
N PRO A 107 9.60 16.89 -0.27
CA PRO A 107 8.79 16.04 0.61
C PRO A 107 7.57 15.40 -0.08
N ASP A 108 7.20 15.87 -1.28
CA ASP A 108 6.06 15.42 -2.07
C ASP A 108 6.46 14.38 -3.14
N PHE A 109 7.56 13.63 -2.93
CA PHE A 109 8.11 12.70 -3.92
C PHE A 109 7.11 11.62 -4.38
N GLU A 110 6.18 11.19 -3.52
CA GLU A 110 5.09 10.26 -3.88
C GLU A 110 3.92 10.93 -4.60
N ILE A 111 3.87 12.26 -4.71
CA ILE A 111 2.84 12.98 -5.46
C ILE A 111 3.44 13.46 -6.79
N ALA A 112 4.61 14.09 -6.73
CA ALA A 112 5.32 14.66 -7.88
C ALA A 112 6.20 13.65 -8.64
N LYS A 113 5.71 12.42 -8.84
CA LYS A 113 6.45 11.25 -9.37
C LYS A 113 7.19 11.52 -10.68
N THR A 114 6.61 12.33 -11.56
CA THR A 114 7.21 12.69 -12.86
C THR A 114 8.51 13.50 -12.70
N ARG A 115 8.60 14.38 -11.69
CA ARG A 115 9.84 15.12 -11.39
C ARG A 115 10.99 14.20 -10.96
N HIS A 116 10.64 13.08 -10.35
CA HIS A 116 11.60 12.09 -9.86
C HIS A 116 11.88 10.98 -10.87
N THR A 117 11.29 10.99 -12.06
CA THR A 117 11.55 9.93 -13.06
C THR A 117 13.00 10.02 -13.57
N ARG A 118 13.75 8.91 -13.47
CA ARG A 118 15.12 8.75 -13.96
C ARG A 118 15.26 7.41 -14.67
N THR A 119 16.27 7.27 -15.52
CA THR A 119 16.61 6.01 -16.18
C THR A 119 18.07 5.64 -15.97
N MET A 120 18.35 4.34 -15.93
CA MET A 120 19.71 3.79 -15.92
C MET A 120 19.70 2.28 -16.28
N PRO A 121 20.85 1.67 -16.63
CA PRO A 121 20.96 0.22 -16.73
C PRO A 121 20.62 -0.48 -15.41
N PHE A 122 19.88 -1.59 -15.46
CA PHE A 122 19.41 -2.26 -14.24
C PHE A 122 20.54 -2.82 -13.37
N ASP A 123 21.59 -3.37 -13.96
CA ASP A 123 22.78 -3.80 -13.22
C ASP A 123 23.42 -2.65 -12.44
N ALA A 124 23.63 -1.50 -13.08
CA ALA A 124 24.11 -0.28 -12.45
C ALA A 124 23.14 0.24 -11.37
N TYR A 125 21.82 0.10 -11.58
CA TYR A 125 20.82 0.41 -10.55
C TYR A 125 21.01 -0.47 -9.32
N ILE A 126 21.14 -1.79 -9.49
CA ILE A 126 21.35 -2.73 -8.38
C ILE A 126 22.64 -2.41 -7.63
N ASP A 127 23.73 -2.10 -8.33
CA ASP A 127 24.99 -1.67 -7.70
C ASP A 127 24.79 -0.40 -6.86
N MET A 128 24.08 0.60 -7.39
CA MET A 128 23.75 1.83 -6.67
C MET A 128 22.90 1.54 -5.42
N VAL A 129 21.79 0.81 -5.54
CA VAL A 129 20.87 0.57 -4.40
C VAL A 129 21.35 -0.48 -3.40
N THR A 130 22.50 -1.11 -3.65
CA THR A 130 23.16 -1.97 -2.67
C THR A 130 24.28 -1.27 -1.91
N SER A 131 24.67 -0.06 -2.33
CA SER A 131 25.57 0.79 -1.56
C SER A 131 24.90 1.33 -0.29
N ALA A 132 25.69 1.60 0.75
CA ALA A 132 25.17 1.91 2.09
C ALA A 132 24.43 3.26 2.19
N ASP A 133 24.61 4.16 1.21
CA ASP A 133 24.25 5.57 1.33
C ASP A 133 23.02 5.98 0.51
N THR A 134 22.39 5.06 -0.24
CA THR A 134 21.30 5.41 -1.15
C THR A 134 20.01 5.83 -0.43
N GLY A 135 19.74 5.28 0.76
CA GLY A 135 18.58 5.65 1.59
C GLY A 135 17.26 5.64 0.81
N ASN A 136 16.46 6.68 0.90
CA ASN A 136 15.18 6.77 0.17
C ASN A 136 15.31 7.29 -1.28
N ASP A 137 16.52 7.64 -1.75
CA ASP A 137 16.68 8.52 -2.91
C ASP A 137 16.45 7.85 -4.26
N ALA A 138 16.55 6.52 -4.34
CA ALA A 138 16.33 5.74 -5.56
C ALA A 138 15.40 4.53 -5.29
N TYR A 139 14.29 4.45 -6.04
CA TYR A 139 13.30 3.38 -5.84
C TYR A 139 12.55 3.04 -7.13
N ILE A 140 12.55 1.76 -7.53
CA ILE A 140 11.61 1.25 -8.54
C ILE A 140 10.28 1.05 -7.85
N THR A 141 9.23 1.67 -8.40
CA THR A 141 7.87 1.68 -7.83
C THR A 141 6.84 1.20 -8.84
N ALA A 142 5.59 0.98 -8.40
CA ALA A 142 4.49 0.64 -9.29
C ALA A 142 4.28 1.66 -10.44
N TYR A 143 4.62 2.93 -10.24
CA TYR A 143 4.53 3.97 -11.28
C TYR A 143 5.48 3.74 -12.46
N ASN A 144 6.57 3.00 -12.24
CA ASN A 144 7.54 2.69 -13.28
C ASN A 144 7.26 1.33 -13.95
N ASN A 145 6.26 0.58 -13.49
CA ASN A 145 6.06 -0.81 -13.88
C ASN A 145 5.77 -0.98 -15.38
N VAL A 146 4.96 -0.10 -15.96
CA VAL A 146 4.67 -0.11 -17.41
C VAL A 146 5.95 0.15 -18.22
N ALA A 147 6.72 1.17 -17.85
CA ALA A 147 7.99 1.49 -18.50
C ALA A 147 9.02 0.35 -18.36
N ASN A 148 8.96 -0.41 -17.27
CA ASN A 148 9.89 -1.50 -16.96
C ASN A 148 9.44 -2.89 -17.44
N THR A 149 8.26 -3.01 -18.06
CA THR A 149 7.66 -4.32 -18.38
C THR A 149 8.58 -5.19 -19.24
N VAL A 150 9.21 -4.60 -20.27
CA VAL A 150 10.13 -5.33 -21.15
C VAL A 150 11.43 -5.66 -20.42
N ALA A 151 12.03 -4.70 -19.73
CA ALA A 151 13.30 -4.87 -19.04
C ALA A 151 13.22 -5.93 -17.93
N LEU A 152 12.11 -5.98 -17.19
CA LEU A 152 11.94 -6.91 -16.06
C LEU A 152 11.29 -8.24 -16.46
N GLN A 153 10.95 -8.44 -17.73
CA GLN A 153 10.39 -9.70 -18.23
C GLN A 153 11.18 -10.95 -17.79
N PRO A 154 12.53 -10.96 -17.76
CA PRO A 154 13.28 -12.13 -17.35
C PRO A 154 12.94 -12.61 -15.93
N LEU A 155 12.52 -11.71 -15.04
CA LEU A 155 12.18 -12.02 -13.64
C LEU A 155 10.85 -12.77 -13.50
N MET A 156 9.96 -12.66 -14.48
CA MET A 156 8.57 -13.11 -14.37
C MET A 156 8.44 -14.62 -14.19
N GLY A 157 9.36 -15.40 -14.75
CA GLY A 157 9.40 -16.85 -14.60
C GLY A 157 9.79 -17.35 -13.20
N ASP A 158 10.15 -16.44 -12.29
CA ASP A 158 10.53 -16.79 -10.91
C ASP A 158 9.38 -16.67 -9.91
N PHE A 159 8.18 -16.30 -10.37
CA PHE A 159 6.98 -16.17 -9.55
C PHE A 159 6.11 -17.42 -9.67
N GLY A 160 5.35 -17.72 -8.62
CA GLY A 160 4.42 -18.84 -8.60
C GLY A 160 2.96 -18.36 -8.59
N PRO A 161 2.00 -19.29 -8.80
CA PRO A 161 0.59 -18.94 -8.77
C PRO A 161 0.12 -18.63 -7.34
N VAL A 162 -0.90 -17.77 -7.25
CA VAL A 162 -1.65 -17.50 -6.02
C VAL A 162 -3.13 -17.83 -6.29
N PRO A 163 -3.78 -18.70 -5.48
CA PRO A 163 -5.10 -19.25 -5.83
C PRO A 163 -6.24 -18.25 -6.05
N PHE A 164 -6.09 -17.02 -5.55
CA PHE A 164 -7.10 -15.96 -5.59
C PHE A 164 -6.69 -14.78 -6.48
N LEU A 165 -5.66 -14.95 -7.32
CA LEU A 165 -5.24 -14.01 -8.35
C LEU A 165 -5.40 -14.65 -9.73
N ASP A 166 -5.64 -13.83 -10.76
CA ASP A 166 -5.51 -14.28 -12.15
C ASP A 166 -4.04 -14.28 -12.61
N GLU A 167 -3.80 -14.61 -13.89
CA GLU A 167 -2.45 -14.78 -14.45
C GLU A 167 -1.66 -13.47 -14.64
N ARG A 168 -2.26 -12.31 -14.39
CA ARG A 168 -1.56 -11.03 -14.51
C ARG A 168 -0.48 -10.91 -13.43
N ILE A 169 0.61 -10.26 -13.80
CA ILE A 169 1.76 -10.08 -12.92
C ILE A 169 1.59 -8.77 -12.16
N GLY A 170 1.87 -8.83 -10.85
CA GLY A 170 1.88 -7.67 -9.98
C GLY A 170 2.97 -6.65 -10.33
N SER A 171 2.83 -5.46 -9.77
CA SER A 171 3.82 -4.41 -9.88
C SER A 171 5.01 -4.70 -8.97
N ILE A 172 6.22 -4.56 -9.50
CA ILE A 172 7.44 -4.83 -8.74
C ILE A 172 8.00 -3.56 -8.10
N TRP A 173 8.48 -3.71 -6.87
CA TRP A 173 9.15 -2.69 -6.10
C TRP A 173 10.55 -3.18 -5.76
N ILE A 174 11.59 -2.42 -6.08
CA ILE A 174 12.97 -2.77 -5.76
C ILE A 174 13.68 -1.53 -5.26
N GLY A 175 14.26 -1.56 -4.07
CA GLY A 175 14.96 -0.42 -3.51
C GLY A 175 15.95 -0.79 -2.41
N PRO A 176 16.80 0.17 -2.01
CA PRO A 176 17.72 0.03 -0.88
C PRO A 176 16.97 -0.04 0.45
N LYS A 177 17.75 -0.27 1.51
CA LYS A 177 17.32 0.01 2.89
C LYS A 177 16.95 1.49 3.03
N GLY A 178 15.87 1.78 3.75
CA GLY A 178 15.41 3.14 4.04
C GLY A 178 14.47 3.71 2.97
N THR A 179 14.07 2.94 1.96
CA THR A 179 12.94 3.36 1.12
C THR A 179 11.68 3.47 1.95
N PHE A 180 10.99 4.59 1.78
CA PHE A 180 9.83 4.99 2.54
C PHE A 180 8.68 5.37 1.60
N THR A 181 7.47 4.93 1.94
CA THR A 181 6.22 5.37 1.33
C THR A 181 5.36 5.97 2.44
N PRO A 182 5.07 7.28 2.40
CA PRO A 182 4.30 8.00 3.40
C PRO A 182 2.91 7.43 3.66
N LEU A 183 2.30 7.88 4.76
CA LEU A 183 0.95 7.50 5.14
C LEU A 183 -0.08 7.86 4.05
N HIS A 184 -0.70 6.84 3.48
CA HIS A 184 -1.74 6.96 2.47
C HIS A 184 -2.69 5.77 2.54
N HIS A 185 -3.78 5.80 1.80
CA HIS A 185 -4.58 4.62 1.50
C HIS A 185 -4.66 4.37 0.00
N ASP A 186 -5.02 3.16 -0.39
CA ASP A 186 -5.25 2.84 -1.80
C ASP A 186 -6.74 2.68 -2.08
N LEU A 187 -7.08 2.93 -3.35
CA LEU A 187 -8.44 2.77 -3.88
C LEU A 187 -8.76 1.35 -4.33
N ASN A 188 -7.81 0.43 -4.14
CA ASN A 188 -7.90 -0.98 -4.48
C ASN A 188 -7.55 -1.83 -3.24
N ASN A 189 -8.03 -3.07 -3.22
CA ASN A 189 -7.40 -4.11 -2.43
C ASN A 189 -6.03 -4.45 -3.01
N ASN A 190 -5.09 -4.78 -2.12
CA ASN A 190 -3.71 -5.10 -2.48
C ASN A 190 -3.28 -6.44 -1.85
N LEU A 191 -2.49 -7.21 -2.60
CA LEU A 191 -1.69 -8.29 -2.03
C LEU A 191 -0.21 -7.96 -2.21
N LEU A 192 0.47 -7.67 -1.10
CA LEU A 192 1.90 -7.38 -1.04
C LEU A 192 2.66 -8.68 -0.77
N VAL A 193 3.46 -9.17 -1.71
CA VAL A 193 4.25 -10.39 -1.57
C VAL A 193 5.73 -10.02 -1.45
N GLN A 194 6.33 -10.29 -0.29
CA GLN A 194 7.73 -9.94 -0.02
C GLN A 194 8.67 -10.99 -0.62
N LEU A 195 9.59 -10.56 -1.48
CA LEU A 195 10.51 -11.47 -2.20
C LEU A 195 11.92 -11.47 -1.61
N MET A 196 12.43 -10.29 -1.23
CA MET A 196 13.76 -10.12 -0.63
C MET A 196 13.72 -9.06 0.46
N GLY A 197 14.51 -9.22 1.52
CA GLY A 197 14.58 -8.27 2.63
C GLY A 197 13.30 -8.20 3.46
N THR A 198 13.23 -7.20 4.33
CA THR A 198 12.11 -6.99 5.26
C THR A 198 11.51 -5.62 5.03
N LYS A 199 10.18 -5.56 4.96
CA LYS A 199 9.43 -4.30 5.01
C LYS A 199 8.64 -4.23 6.30
N ARG A 200 8.64 -3.04 6.88
CA ARG A 200 7.82 -2.63 8.02
C ARG A 200 6.64 -1.83 7.51
N LEU A 201 5.46 -2.18 7.98
CA LEU A 201 4.23 -1.46 7.70
C LEU A 201 3.58 -1.05 9.01
N PHE A 202 3.05 0.16 9.02
CA PHE A 202 2.03 0.57 9.96
C PHE A 202 0.70 0.58 9.21
N LEU A 203 -0.30 -0.14 9.71
CA LEU A 203 -1.62 -0.25 9.10
C LEU A 203 -2.67 0.37 10.03
N LEU A 204 -3.48 1.28 9.51
CA LEU A 204 -4.54 1.94 10.27
C LEU A 204 -5.89 1.66 9.58
N PRO A 205 -6.93 1.26 10.33
CA PRO A 205 -8.23 0.98 9.74
C PRO A 205 -8.82 2.18 8.97
N PRO A 206 -9.63 1.95 7.92
CA PRO A 206 -10.33 3.01 7.19
C PRO A 206 -11.24 3.86 8.09
N ASP A 207 -11.74 3.29 9.19
CA ASP A 207 -12.59 4.00 10.13
C ASP A 207 -11.84 5.05 10.98
N GLU A 208 -10.50 5.02 10.97
CA GLU A 208 -9.63 6.03 11.61
C GLU A 208 -9.42 7.28 10.74
N THR A 209 -9.86 7.28 9.47
CA THR A 209 -9.60 8.36 8.48
C THR A 209 -9.80 9.77 9.02
N SER A 210 -10.83 10.00 9.85
CA SER A 210 -11.11 11.32 10.45
C SER A 210 -10.00 11.86 11.36
N LYS A 211 -9.04 11.01 11.76
CA LYS A 211 -7.88 11.36 12.60
C LYS A 211 -6.58 11.45 11.82
N LEU A 212 -6.60 11.21 10.51
CA LEU A 212 -5.39 11.00 9.71
C LEU A 212 -5.08 12.17 8.77
N ALA A 213 -5.60 13.37 9.04
CA ALA A 213 -5.29 14.57 8.29
C ALA A 213 -5.34 14.39 6.75
N ASN A 214 -6.40 13.72 6.26
CA ASN A 214 -6.55 13.39 4.84
C ASN A 214 -7.05 14.60 4.03
N ASN A 215 -6.13 15.50 3.70
CA ASN A 215 -6.42 16.72 2.95
C ASN A 215 -5.92 16.69 1.50
N ASP A 216 -5.12 15.68 1.12
CA ASP A 216 -4.60 15.53 -0.24
C ASP A 216 -4.95 14.16 -0.83
N PHE A 217 -6.13 14.08 -1.46
CA PHE A 217 -6.61 12.87 -2.13
C PHE A 217 -6.57 11.64 -1.23
N VAL A 218 -5.61 10.75 -1.44
CA VAL A 218 -5.43 9.52 -0.64
C VAL A 218 -4.30 9.61 0.39
N PHE A 219 -3.59 10.74 0.44
CA PHE A 219 -2.47 10.98 1.34
C PHE A 219 -2.89 11.74 2.60
N SER A 220 -2.15 11.49 3.67
CA SER A 220 -2.19 12.26 4.90
C SER A 220 -1.25 13.46 4.80
N ASP A 221 -1.58 14.58 5.46
CA ASP A 221 -0.61 15.64 5.71
C ASP A 221 0.52 15.20 6.63
N VAL A 222 0.28 14.20 7.51
CA VAL A 222 1.27 13.58 8.39
C VAL A 222 1.87 12.39 7.64
N HIS A 223 3.06 12.58 7.09
CA HIS A 223 3.70 11.61 6.20
C HIS A 223 4.28 10.42 6.95
N ASP A 224 4.84 10.64 8.14
CA ASP A 224 5.36 9.60 9.04
C ASP A 224 4.79 9.75 10.45
N ILE A 225 3.90 8.84 10.83
CA ILE A 225 3.24 8.86 12.15
C ILE A 225 4.22 8.74 13.33
N MET A 226 5.45 8.28 13.07
CA MET A 226 6.46 8.05 14.11
C MET A 226 7.42 9.22 14.30
N SER A 227 7.61 10.08 13.29
CA SER A 227 8.68 11.09 13.31
C SER A 227 8.34 12.43 12.66
N ASP A 228 7.16 12.59 12.08
CA ASP A 228 6.79 13.84 11.39
C ASP A 228 6.48 14.96 12.40
N ASP A 229 7.14 16.10 12.24
CA ASP A 229 6.91 17.30 13.05
C ASP A 229 5.46 17.81 12.97
N LYS A 230 4.74 17.49 11.89
CA LYS A 230 3.31 17.82 11.73
C LYS A 230 2.40 17.08 12.69
N VAL A 231 2.87 16.05 13.40
CA VAL A 231 2.10 15.41 14.48
C VAL A 231 1.64 16.44 15.52
N ALA A 232 2.43 17.50 15.77
CA ALA A 232 2.02 18.58 16.67
C ALA A 232 0.83 19.40 16.15
N GLN A 233 0.63 19.45 14.83
CA GLN A 233 -0.50 20.13 14.17
C GLN A 233 -1.74 19.23 14.12
N TYR A 234 -1.55 17.91 14.09
CA TYR A 234 -2.59 16.88 14.01
C TYR A 234 -2.46 15.86 15.15
N PRO A 235 -2.60 16.27 16.42
CA PRO A 235 -2.36 15.40 17.58
C PRO A 235 -3.30 14.19 17.65
N GLU A 236 -4.45 14.24 16.98
CA GLU A 236 -5.41 13.15 16.90
C GLU A 236 -4.87 11.90 16.19
N VAL A 237 -3.86 12.04 15.32
CA VAL A 237 -3.16 10.92 14.65
C VAL A 237 -2.61 9.94 15.69
N LEU A 238 -2.11 10.44 16.81
CA LEU A 238 -1.55 9.62 17.91
C LEU A 238 -2.60 8.76 18.61
N SER A 239 -3.88 9.08 18.44
CA SER A 239 -5.01 8.32 19.00
C SER A 239 -5.66 7.37 17.99
N ALA A 240 -5.15 7.32 16.76
CA ALA A 240 -5.60 6.38 15.76
C ALA A 240 -5.11 4.97 16.11
N ARG A 241 -5.97 3.97 15.92
CA ARG A 241 -5.53 2.58 16.06
C ARG A 241 -4.55 2.26 14.93
N CYS A 242 -3.42 1.70 15.33
CA CYS A 242 -2.34 1.41 14.43
C CYS A 242 -1.80 0.01 14.71
N TYR A 243 -1.70 -0.79 13.66
CA TYR A 243 -1.11 -2.11 13.68
C TYR A 243 0.29 -2.06 13.09
N HIS A 244 1.21 -2.72 13.77
CA HIS A 244 2.59 -2.86 13.29
C HIS A 244 2.76 -4.25 12.67
N VAL A 245 3.29 -4.29 11.44
CA VAL A 245 3.52 -5.54 10.70
C VAL A 245 4.88 -5.49 10.02
N ASP A 246 5.72 -6.47 10.34
CA ASP A 246 6.90 -6.77 9.53
C ASP A 246 6.59 -7.99 8.64
N ILE A 247 6.86 -7.85 7.33
CA ILE A 247 6.75 -8.93 6.34
C ILE A 247 8.14 -9.37 5.87
N HIS A 248 8.35 -10.69 5.79
CA HIS A 248 9.63 -11.32 5.47
C HIS A 248 9.57 -12.05 4.13
N PRO A 249 10.71 -12.43 3.52
CA PRO A 249 10.71 -13.14 2.24
C PRO A 249 9.83 -14.39 2.28
N GLY A 250 8.85 -14.45 1.38
CA GLY A 250 7.86 -15.52 1.29
C GLY A 250 6.50 -15.18 1.93
N ASP A 251 6.42 -14.18 2.80
CA ASP A 251 5.15 -13.71 3.36
C ASP A 251 4.36 -12.89 2.33
N ALA A 252 3.04 -12.92 2.46
CA ALA A 252 2.16 -12.00 1.78
C ALA A 252 1.25 -11.26 2.75
N LEU A 253 1.05 -9.96 2.57
CA LEU A 253 0.08 -9.16 3.29
C LEU A 253 -1.08 -8.82 2.37
N PHE A 254 -2.28 -9.28 2.71
CA PHE A 254 -3.50 -8.75 2.14
C PHE A 254 -3.88 -7.46 2.87
N MET A 255 -4.04 -6.40 2.09
CA MET A 255 -4.41 -5.08 2.57
C MET A 255 -5.69 -4.65 1.85
N PRO A 256 -6.83 -4.62 2.55
CA PRO A 256 -8.10 -4.27 1.94
C PRO A 256 -8.12 -2.80 1.50
N VAL A 257 -8.99 -2.49 0.54
CA VAL A 257 -9.22 -1.12 0.06
C VAL A 257 -9.50 -0.15 1.22
N GLY A 258 -8.95 1.07 1.12
CA GLY A 258 -9.13 2.13 2.11
C GLY A 258 -8.34 1.95 3.41
N TRP A 259 -7.58 0.86 3.58
CA TRP A 259 -6.67 0.74 4.71
C TRP A 259 -5.49 1.69 4.54
N TRP A 260 -5.32 2.53 5.57
CA TRP A 260 -4.21 3.47 5.64
C TRP A 260 -2.94 2.72 5.98
N HIS A 261 -1.85 3.12 5.35
CA HIS A 261 -0.56 2.49 5.54
C HIS A 261 0.61 3.42 5.23
N GLN A 262 1.68 3.23 5.99
CA GLN A 262 3.02 3.71 5.64
C GLN A 262 3.99 2.53 5.64
N VAL A 263 5.00 2.58 4.77
CA VAL A 263 5.89 1.44 4.51
C VAL A 263 7.34 1.88 4.53
N GLU A 264 8.18 1.14 5.25
CA GLU A 264 9.63 1.32 5.28
C GLU A 264 10.36 0.01 4.96
N ALA A 265 11.39 0.07 4.11
CA ALA A 265 12.30 -1.05 3.90
C ALA A 265 13.42 -1.07 4.96
N LEU A 266 13.47 -2.12 5.78
CA LEU A 266 14.49 -2.28 6.83
C LEU A 266 15.82 -2.83 6.31
N SER A 267 15.84 -3.29 5.06
CA SER A 267 17.00 -3.80 4.32
C SER A 267 16.79 -3.55 2.82
N PHE A 268 17.77 -3.88 1.96
CA PHE A 268 17.51 -3.98 0.52
C PHE A 268 16.28 -4.84 0.29
N SER A 269 15.32 -4.36 -0.49
CA SER A 269 13.99 -4.92 -0.57
C SER A 269 13.54 -5.14 -2.00
N ALA A 270 12.93 -6.31 -2.26
CA ALA A 270 12.16 -6.58 -3.46
C ALA A 270 10.79 -7.13 -3.07
N MET A 271 9.72 -6.59 -3.65
CA MET A 271 8.33 -6.92 -3.31
C MET A 271 7.44 -6.84 -4.57
N LEU A 272 6.38 -7.65 -4.63
CA LEU A 272 5.32 -7.50 -5.62
C LEU A 272 4.05 -6.97 -4.95
N THR A 273 3.32 -6.11 -5.66
CA THR A 273 1.94 -5.74 -5.30
C THR A 273 1.00 -6.22 -6.39
N TYR A 274 0.02 -7.03 -6.03
CA TYR A 274 -1.05 -7.49 -6.92
C TYR A 274 -2.37 -6.78 -6.64
N HIS A 275 -3.12 -6.51 -7.70
CA HIS A 275 -4.49 -5.97 -7.65
C HIS A 275 -5.49 -6.83 -8.43
N ASN A 276 -5.01 -7.86 -9.12
CA ASN A 276 -5.74 -8.72 -10.05
C ASN A 276 -6.40 -9.90 -9.34
N PHE A 277 -7.15 -9.61 -8.28
CA PHE A 277 -7.98 -10.61 -7.62
C PHE A 277 -9.03 -11.15 -8.59
N ILE A 278 -9.42 -12.41 -8.41
CA ILE A 278 -10.49 -13.06 -9.21
C ILE A 278 -11.90 -12.54 -8.89
N TRP A 279 -12.01 -11.57 -7.98
CA TRP A 279 -13.24 -10.88 -7.58
C TRP A 279 -13.14 -9.38 -7.89
N PRO A 280 -14.25 -8.63 -7.88
CA PRO A 280 -14.25 -7.19 -8.15
C PRO A 280 -13.28 -6.41 -7.25
N ASN A 281 -12.44 -5.57 -7.88
CA ASN A 281 -11.43 -4.75 -7.22
C ASN A 281 -11.33 -3.37 -7.90
N ASP A 282 -12.47 -2.73 -8.13
CA ASP A 282 -12.60 -1.55 -8.98
C ASP A 282 -13.20 -0.31 -8.27
N ALA A 283 -13.09 -0.26 -6.95
CA ALA A 283 -13.58 0.86 -6.13
C ALA A 283 -12.98 2.22 -6.52
N PHE A 284 -11.80 2.24 -7.16
CA PHE A 284 -11.19 3.44 -7.74
C PHE A 284 -12.05 4.15 -8.79
N ARG A 285 -13.00 3.46 -9.44
CA ARG A 285 -13.81 4.03 -10.53
C ARG A 285 -14.75 5.14 -10.07
N ASP A 286 -15.27 5.03 -8.86
CA ASP A 286 -16.29 5.93 -8.31
C ASP A 286 -15.78 6.70 -7.08
N PHE A 287 -14.46 6.74 -6.85
CA PHE A 287 -13.87 7.50 -5.75
C PHE A 287 -14.06 9.01 -5.95
N PRO A 288 -14.53 9.76 -4.93
CA PRO A 288 -14.79 11.19 -5.08
C PRO A 288 -13.50 11.97 -5.37
N PRO A 289 -13.54 12.98 -6.27
CA PRO A 289 -12.39 13.84 -6.52
C PRO A 289 -12.13 14.77 -5.32
N ASN A 290 -10.89 15.27 -5.23
CA ASN A 290 -10.58 16.41 -4.34
C ASN A 290 -11.52 17.57 -4.67
N ARG A 291 -12.10 18.18 -3.63
CA ARG A 291 -12.92 19.39 -3.76
C ARG A 291 -12.05 20.63 -3.81
#